data_AF-A0A251QXW4-F1
#
_entry.id   AF-A0A251QXW4-F1
#
_cell.length_a   1.000
_cell.length_b   1.000
_cell.length_c   1.000
_cell.angle_alpha   90.00
_cell.angle_beta   90.00
_cell.angle_gamma   90.00
#
_symmetry.space_group_name_H-M   'P 1'
#
loop_
_entity.id
_entity.type
_entity.pdbx_description
1 polymer ?
#
loop_
_entity_poly.entity_id
_entity_poly.type
_entity_poly.pdbx_seq_one_letter_code
_entity_poly.pdbx_strand_id
1 'polypeptide(L)' 'MNQPLTQPNPEGSDQSQQPPPPLHTEVEDDDENVKQLKDCSVIYLSLQTDRNWKSCQVEVQALKACNERRNNGRGK' A
#
# COMPACT_ATOMS: atom_id res chain seq x y z
N MET A 1 -0.58 32.66 -23.47
CA MET A 1 -0.70 34.14 -23.44
C MET A 1 -2.11 34.47 -23.90
N ASN A 2 -2.77 35.42 -23.24
CA ASN A 2 -4.14 35.92 -23.43
C ASN A 2 -5.24 35.29 -22.53
N GLN A 3 -5.45 35.93 -21.39
CA GLN A 3 -6.77 36.36 -20.86
C GLN A 3 -6.94 37.85 -21.26
N PRO A 4 -8.15 38.48 -21.32
CA PRO A 4 -9.11 38.48 -20.21
C PRO A 4 -10.61 38.80 -20.46
N LEU A 5 -11.38 38.72 -19.36
CA LEU A 5 -12.61 39.46 -18.98
C LEU A 5 -13.89 39.26 -19.81
N THR A 6 -14.96 38.77 -19.16
CA THR A 6 -16.11 39.60 -18.70
C THR A 6 -17.05 38.72 -17.86
N GLN A 7 -17.21 39.07 -16.59
CA GLN A 7 -18.34 38.60 -15.76
C GLN A 7 -19.48 39.61 -15.92
N PRO A 8 -20.73 39.13 -16.05
CA PRO A 8 -21.78 39.75 -15.25
C PRO A 8 -22.60 38.66 -14.55
N ASN A 9 -22.56 38.66 -13.21
CA ASN A 9 -23.71 38.22 -12.43
C ASN A 9 -24.52 39.47 -12.09
N PRO A 10 -25.84 39.41 -12.23
CA PRO A 10 -26.66 39.72 -11.06
C PRO A 10 -27.79 38.71 -10.88
N GLU A 11 -27.86 38.20 -9.64
CA GLU A 11 -29.03 37.79 -8.89
C GLU A 11 -30.32 37.46 -9.69
N GLY A 12 -30.53 36.16 -9.92
CA GLY A 12 -31.84 35.57 -10.12
C GLY A 12 -32.08 34.52 -9.03
N SER A 13 -32.92 34.87 -8.07
CA SER A 13 -33.45 33.95 -7.06
C SER A 13 -34.08 32.72 -7.72
N ASP A 14 -33.40 31.58 -7.68
CA ASP A 14 -34.06 30.28 -7.80
C ASP A 14 -33.36 29.31 -6.86
N GLN A 15 -33.98 29.14 -5.69
CA GLN A 15 -33.63 28.18 -4.67
C GLN A 15 -34.04 26.78 -5.17
N SER A 16 -33.45 26.32 -6.28
CA SER A 16 -33.61 24.96 -6.76
C SER A 16 -32.70 24.04 -5.97
N GLN A 17 -33.35 23.31 -5.06
CA GLN A 17 -32.88 22.19 -4.25
C GLN A 17 -31.63 21.51 -4.84
N GLN A 18 -30.46 21.81 -4.28
CA GLN A 18 -29.31 20.93 -4.49
C GLN A 18 -29.69 19.54 -3.96
N PRO A 19 -29.46 18.46 -4.72
CA PRO A 19 -29.58 17.12 -4.15
C PRO A 19 -28.69 17.09 -2.89
N PRO A 20 -29.17 16.48 -1.79
CA PRO A 20 -28.37 16.38 -0.59
C PRO A 20 -26.97 15.84 -0.97
N PRO A 21 -25.89 16.38 -0.38
CA PRO A 21 -24.56 15.84 -0.60
C PRO A 21 -24.65 14.33 -0.41
N PRO A 22 -24.01 13.52 -1.29
CA PRO A 22 -24.05 12.07 -1.14
C PRO A 22 -23.70 11.79 0.32
N LEU A 23 -24.63 11.17 1.03
CA LEU A 23 -24.37 10.67 2.37
C LEU A 23 -23.07 9.90 2.23
N HIS A 24 -22.01 10.36 2.90
CA HIS A 24 -20.92 9.47 3.26
C HIS A 24 -21.60 8.41 4.11
N THR A 25 -22.11 7.36 3.45
CA THR A 25 -22.35 6.08 4.06
C THR A 25 -21.02 5.77 4.71
N GLU A 26 -20.99 5.84 6.03
CA GLU A 26 -19.90 5.25 6.77
C GLU A 26 -19.82 3.84 6.22
N VAL A 27 -18.79 3.57 5.40
CA VAL A 27 -18.56 2.24 4.85
C VAL A 27 -18.40 1.39 6.10
N GLU A 28 -19.43 0.63 6.40
CA GLU A 28 -19.52 -0.15 7.61
C GLU A 28 -18.27 -1.04 7.64
N ASP A 29 -17.59 -1.11 8.80
CA ASP A 29 -16.46 -2.03 9.05
C ASP A 29 -16.88 -3.51 8.83
N ASP A 30 -18.16 -3.74 8.51
CA ASP A 30 -18.82 -5.01 8.15
C ASP A 30 -18.67 -5.39 6.66
N ASP A 31 -18.13 -4.53 5.80
CA ASP A 31 -17.82 -4.90 4.42
C ASP A 31 -16.69 -5.96 4.42
N GLU A 32 -17.03 -7.19 4.03
CA GLU A 32 -16.10 -8.35 4.09
C GLU A 32 -14.78 -8.07 3.37
N ASN A 33 -14.76 -7.22 2.34
CA ASN A 33 -13.53 -6.79 1.67
C ASN A 33 -12.64 -5.92 2.60
N VAL A 34 -13.24 -4.98 3.34
CA VAL A 34 -12.52 -4.12 4.31
C VAL A 34 -11.95 -4.96 5.46
N LYS A 35 -12.71 -5.97 5.91
CA LYS A 35 -12.25 -6.94 6.92
C LYS A 35 -11.05 -7.76 6.42
N GLN A 36 -11.10 -8.27 5.19
CA GLN A 36 -9.96 -8.95 4.57
C GLN A 36 -8.73 -8.04 4.43
N LEU A 37 -8.92 -6.77 4.07
CA LEU A 37 -7.85 -5.77 4.03
C LEU A 37 -7.19 -5.58 5.40
N LYS A 38 -8.00 -5.52 6.47
CA LYS A 38 -7.56 -5.41 7.86
C LYS A 38 -6.76 -6.65 8.29
N ASP A 39 -7.25 -7.85 8.01
CA ASP A 39 -6.55 -9.11 8.27
C ASP A 39 -5.23 -9.20 7.49
N CYS A 40 -5.24 -8.82 6.21
CA CYS A 40 -4.03 -8.74 5.38
C CYS A 40 -3.02 -7.75 5.94
N SER A 41 -3.48 -6.60 6.47
CA SER A 41 -2.60 -5.58 7.05
C SER A 41 -1.90 -6.09 8.30
N VAL A 42 -2.59 -6.86 9.15
CA VAL A 42 -2.01 -7.48 10.36
C VAL A 42 -0.93 -8.49 9.96
N ILE A 43 -1.19 -9.32 8.96
CA ILE A 43 -0.20 -10.26 8.42
C ILE A 43 1.01 -9.51 7.85
N TYR A 44 0.77 -8.49 7.03
CA TYR A 44 1.83 -7.67 6.45
C TYR A 44 2.71 -7.01 7.51
N LEU A 45 2.11 -6.40 8.53
CA LEU A 45 2.82 -5.78 9.66
C LEU A 45 3.61 -6.80 10.47
N SER A 46 3.06 -8.00 10.67
CA SER A 46 3.76 -9.11 11.34
C SER A 46 5.01 -9.54 10.56
N LEU A 47 4.89 -9.65 9.23
CA LEU A 47 6.00 -9.98 8.33
C LEU A 47 6.99 -8.82 8.12
N GLN A 48 6.62 -7.59 8.47
CA GLN A 48 7.49 -6.43 8.38
C GLN A 48 8.56 -6.43 9.48
N THR A 49 8.24 -6.95 10.67
CA THR A 49 9.14 -6.89 11.83
C THR A 49 10.07 -8.10 11.93
N ASP A 50 9.68 -9.25 11.39
CA ASP A 50 10.43 -10.51 11.52
C ASP A 50 11.19 -10.92 10.25
N ARG A 51 11.90 -9.97 9.62
CA ARG A 51 12.87 -10.26 8.56
C ARG A 51 14.27 -10.33 9.13
N ASN A 52 14.49 -11.26 10.06
CA ASN A 52 15.78 -11.42 10.70
C ASN A 52 16.77 -12.20 9.83
N TRP A 53 17.02 -11.72 8.60
CA TRP A 53 18.00 -12.30 7.67
C TRP A 53 19.40 -12.42 8.30
N LYS A 54 19.68 -11.63 9.34
CA LYS A 54 20.90 -11.72 10.17
C LYS A 54 20.95 -12.98 11.03
N SER A 55 19.82 -13.52 11.49
CA SER A 55 19.81 -14.79 12.22
C SER A 55 20.32 -15.94 11.37
N CYS A 56 20.05 -15.91 10.05
CA CYS A 56 20.53 -16.92 9.12
C CYS A 56 21.96 -16.68 8.61
N GLN A 57 22.67 -15.67 9.15
CA GLN A 57 23.95 -15.23 8.59
C GLN A 57 25.05 -16.28 8.74
N VAL A 58 25.05 -17.03 9.85
CA VAL A 58 26.03 -18.09 10.12
C VAL A 58 25.83 -19.24 9.13
N GLU A 59 24.59 -19.66 8.92
CA GLU A 59 24.20 -20.72 7.99
C GLU A 59 24.53 -20.32 6.55
N VAL A 60 24.25 -19.08 6.15
CA VAL A 60 24.58 -18.56 4.82
C VAL A 60 26.09 -18.55 4.59
N GLN A 61 26.89 -18.15 5.59
CA GLN A 61 28.34 -18.16 5.47
C GLN A 61 28.89 -19.59 5.38
N ALA A 62 28.37 -20.52 6.18
CA ALA A 62 28.73 -21.93 6.12
C ALA A 62 28.38 -22.54 4.75
N LEU A 63 27.21 -22.21 4.21
CA LEU A 63 26.77 -22.66 2.90
C LEU A 63 27.67 -22.14 1.77
N LYS A 64 28.06 -20.86 1.82
CA LYS A 64 29.03 -20.27 0.87
C LYS A 64 30.36 -21.01 0.89
N ALA A 65 30.94 -21.20 2.07
CA ALA A 65 32.23 -21.89 2.23
C ALA A 65 32.15 -23.35 1.72
N CYS A 66 31.05 -24.04 1.98
CA CYS A 66 30.80 -25.39 1.46
C CYS A 66 30.75 -25.39 -0.08
N ASN A 67 30.03 -24.44 -0.67
CA ASN A 67 29.89 -24.31 -2.11
C ASN A 67 31.23 -24.00 -2.81
N GLU A 68 32.05 -23.12 -2.24
CA GLU A 68 33.39 -22.79 -2.72
C GLU A 68 34.29 -24.02 -2.69
N ARG A 69 34.33 -24.76 -1.57
CA ARG A 69 35.10 -26.01 -1.46
C ARG A 69 34.66 -27.04 -2.50
N ARG A 70 33.35 -27.20 -2.71
CA ARG A 70 32.78 -28.11 -3.71
C ARG A 70 33.18 -27.72 -5.13
N ASN A 71 33.15 -26.44 -5.47
CA ASN A 71 33.54 -25.98 -6.80
C ASN A 71 35.05 -26.11 -7.03
N ASN A 72 35.88 -25.79 -6.04
CA ASN A 72 37.33 -25.91 -6.15
C ASN A 72 37.80 -27.37 -6.19
N GLY A 73 37.04 -28.29 -5.61
CA GLY A 73 37.32 -29.74 -5.68
C GLY A 73 36.86 -30.43 -6.97
N ARG A 74 36.02 -29.79 -7.79
CA ARG A 74 35.51 -30.33 -9.07
C ARG A 74 36.35 -29.93 -10.30
N GLY A 75 37.35 -29.06 -10.11
CA GLY A 75 38.24 -28.59 -11.17
C GLY A 75 39.62 -29.24 -11.20
N LYS A 76 39.77 -30.42 -10.60
CA LYS A 76 41.05 -31.15 -10.50
C LYS A 76 40.89 -32.57 -11.02
#